data_AF-A0A852LH16-F1
#
_entry.id   AF-A0A852LH16-F1
#
_cell.length_a   1.000
_cell.length_b   1.000
_cell.length_c   1.000
_cell.angle_alpha   90.00
_cell.angle_beta   90.00
_cell.angle_gamma   90.00
#
_symmetry.space_group_name_H-M   'P 1'
#
loop_
_entity.id
_entity.type
_entity.pdbx_description
1 polymer ?
#
loop_
_entity_poly.entity_id
_entity_poly.type
_entity_poly.pdbx_seq_one_letter_code
_entity_poly.pdbx_strand_id
1 'polypeptide(L)'
;GACSSTDTASEHSADEGGGTAPADPPGTPPPAPPSPLFRRLRSQRVLARRPDGLFQPALIKHLRRGHHLGVQFSGQQGVTYFRGGFWGDPPLLVLDSTPPASSLSVGTPVCARLDPAETLYRPGTVVEISSKPPSYRIRFAPPPNSGPPLWVPRSGLRLLRSPWDPQNPP
;
A
#
# COMPACT_ATOMS: atom_id res chain seq x y z
N GLY A 1 69.55 5.85 -34.21
CA GLY A 1 70.31 4.96 -33.31
C GLY A 1 69.62 4.96 -31.96
N ALA A 2 69.85 3.93 -31.14
CA ALA A 2 69.25 3.81 -29.81
C ALA A 2 70.25 4.18 -28.71
N CYS A 3 69.73 4.69 -27.58
CA CYS A 3 70.36 4.67 -26.25
C CYS A 3 69.25 4.73 -25.18
N SER A 4 69.57 4.30 -23.95
CA SER A 4 68.63 3.99 -22.86
C SER A 4 69.24 4.38 -21.50
N SER A 5 68.47 4.18 -20.41
CA SER A 5 68.84 4.33 -18.98
C SER A 5 68.77 5.77 -18.45
N THR A 6 67.95 6.11 -17.43
CA THR A 6 68.01 5.82 -15.96
C THR A 6 69.19 6.49 -15.22
N ASP A 7 69.09 6.91 -13.95
CA ASP A 7 68.15 6.54 -12.86
C ASP A 7 67.95 7.65 -11.78
N THR A 8 67.04 7.43 -10.80
CA THR A 8 66.91 8.02 -9.40
C THR A 8 67.23 9.51 -9.12
N ALA A 9 66.55 10.29 -8.25
CA ALA A 9 65.35 10.19 -7.39
C ALA A 9 65.02 11.65 -6.88
N SER A 10 64.36 12.05 -5.77
CA SER A 10 63.76 11.36 -4.60
C SER A 10 62.79 12.27 -3.81
N GLU A 11 61.81 11.66 -3.11
CA GLU A 11 61.27 12.00 -1.76
C GLU A 11 60.49 13.29 -1.39
N HIS A 12 59.78 13.15 -0.24
CA HIS A 12 59.11 14.14 0.64
C HIS A 12 57.75 14.77 0.27
N SER A 13 56.70 13.99 0.55
CA SER A 13 55.63 14.26 1.53
C SER A 13 55.09 15.68 1.78
N ALA A 14 53.77 15.85 1.59
CA ALA A 14 52.88 16.51 2.56
C ALA A 14 51.40 16.11 2.38
N ASP A 15 50.70 15.93 3.50
CA ASP A 15 49.23 16.02 3.66
C ASP A 15 48.84 17.54 3.64
N GLU A 16 47.61 18.05 3.67
CA GLU A 16 46.31 17.51 4.08
C GLU A 16 45.18 18.38 3.46
N GLY A 17 43.96 17.83 3.39
CA GLY A 17 42.72 18.61 3.29
C GLY A 17 42.27 19.02 1.87
N GLY A 18 40.99 19.19 1.60
CA GLY A 18 39.85 19.09 2.53
C GLY A 18 38.65 19.86 1.99
N GLY A 19 37.98 19.33 0.96
CA GLY A 19 36.99 20.07 0.16
C GLY A 19 35.83 19.25 -0.37
N THR A 20 35.39 18.23 0.37
CA THR A 20 34.23 17.41 0.00
C THR A 20 32.99 18.29 -0.12
N ALA A 21 32.41 18.38 -1.32
CA ALA A 21 31.13 19.04 -1.53
C ALA A 21 30.05 18.46 -0.60
N PRO A 22 29.07 19.26 -0.12
CA PRO A 22 28.07 18.79 0.82
C PRO A 22 27.26 17.67 0.18
N ALA A 23 27.53 16.43 0.59
CA ALA A 23 26.67 15.30 0.28
C ALA A 23 25.32 15.54 0.95
N ASP A 24 24.23 15.36 0.20
CA ASP A 24 22.90 15.26 0.78
C ASP A 24 22.94 14.25 1.94
N PRO A 25 22.35 14.56 3.11
CA PRO A 25 22.28 13.60 4.20
C PRO A 25 21.58 12.34 3.67
N PRO A 26 22.13 11.13 3.87
CA PRO A 26 21.61 9.92 3.26
C PRO A 26 20.18 9.65 3.76
N GLY A 27 19.21 10.09 2.97
CA GLY A 27 17.79 10.07 3.32
C GLY A 27 17.39 8.66 3.73
N THR A 28 16.91 8.53 4.97
CA THR A 28 16.78 7.25 5.66
C THR A 28 16.15 6.20 4.75
N PRO A 29 16.84 5.09 4.44
CA PRO A 29 16.36 4.16 3.42
C PRO A 29 14.97 3.66 3.80
N PRO A 30 13.99 3.65 2.87
CA PRO A 30 12.60 3.35 3.19
C PRO A 30 12.53 1.96 3.86
N PRO A 31 11.78 1.82 4.97
CA PRO A 31 11.89 0.66 5.85
C PRO A 31 11.63 -0.63 5.08
N ALA A 32 12.59 -1.57 5.18
CA ALA A 32 12.61 -2.80 4.39
C ALA A 32 11.30 -3.59 4.58
N PRO A 33 10.41 -3.65 3.57
CA PRO A 33 9.10 -4.25 3.75
C PRO A 33 9.22 -5.77 3.86
N PRO A 34 8.40 -6.41 4.71
CA PRO A 34 8.98 -7.46 5.54
C PRO A 34 8.83 -8.83 4.88
N SER A 35 9.96 -9.50 4.62
CA SER A 35 10.01 -10.92 4.22
C SER A 35 9.12 -11.83 5.11
N PRO A 36 9.13 -11.70 6.47
CA PRO A 36 8.23 -12.46 7.33
C PRO A 36 6.75 -12.12 7.13
N LEU A 37 6.42 -10.86 6.83
CA LEU A 37 5.04 -10.41 6.66
C LEU A 37 4.48 -10.85 5.31
N PHE A 38 5.27 -10.82 4.23
CA PHE A 38 4.86 -11.43 2.96
C PHE A 38 4.63 -12.94 3.08
N ARG A 39 5.41 -13.66 3.91
CA ARG A 39 5.13 -15.09 4.19
C ARG A 39 3.76 -15.28 4.83
N ARG A 40 3.34 -14.40 5.76
CA ARG A 40 1.99 -14.41 6.36
C ARG A 40 0.88 -14.02 5.37
N LEU A 41 1.16 -13.10 4.44
CA LEU A 41 0.17 -12.60 3.48
C LEU A 41 0.13 -13.36 2.15
N ARG A 42 0.97 -14.37 1.91
CA ARG A 42 0.95 -15.16 0.68
C ARG A 42 -0.38 -15.92 0.58
N SER A 43 -1.06 -15.79 -0.56
CA SER A 43 -2.43 -16.28 -0.80
C SER A 43 -3.54 -15.61 0.04
N GLN A 44 -3.25 -14.54 0.78
CA GLN A 44 -4.28 -13.78 1.50
C GLN A 44 -5.28 -13.15 0.51
N ARG A 45 -6.57 -13.17 0.87
CA ARG A 45 -7.63 -12.44 0.17
C ARG A 45 -7.62 -10.97 0.58
N VAL A 46 -7.55 -10.10 -0.42
CA VAL A 46 -7.53 -8.64 -0.31
C VAL A 46 -8.49 -8.03 -1.32
N LEU A 47 -8.89 -6.77 -1.13
CA LEU A 47 -9.37 -5.96 -2.23
C LEU A 47 -8.21 -5.10 -2.73
N ALA A 48 -7.99 -5.08 -4.05
CA ALA A 48 -6.97 -4.27 -4.70
C ALA A 48 -7.60 -3.11 -5.48
N ARG A 49 -6.99 -1.93 -5.38
CA ARG A 49 -7.47 -0.70 -6.02
C ARG A 49 -7.17 -0.72 -7.52
N ARG A 50 -8.19 -0.48 -8.33
CA ARG A 50 -8.13 -0.39 -9.80
C ARG A 50 -7.84 1.07 -10.23
N PRO A 51 -7.46 1.30 -11.51
CA PRO A 51 -7.20 2.65 -12.01
C PRO A 51 -8.40 3.61 -11.94
N ASP A 52 -9.63 3.09 -11.95
CA ASP A 52 -10.86 3.86 -11.73
C ASP A 52 -11.16 4.15 -10.24
N GLY A 53 -10.21 3.86 -9.36
CA GLY A 53 -10.30 4.12 -7.92
C GLY A 53 -11.14 3.09 -7.13
N LEU A 54 -11.83 2.17 -7.81
CA LEU A 54 -12.64 1.12 -7.20
C LEU A 54 -11.78 -0.03 -6.68
N PHE A 55 -12.28 -0.76 -5.69
CA PHE A 55 -11.58 -1.92 -5.10
C PHE A 55 -12.26 -3.23 -5.53
N GLN A 56 -11.47 -4.18 -6.03
CA GLN A 56 -11.93 -5.51 -6.49
C GLN A 56 -11.20 -6.64 -5.74
N PRO A 57 -11.88 -7.76 -5.39
CA PRO A 57 -11.25 -8.94 -4.81
C PRO A 57 -10.05 -9.47 -5.61
N ALA A 58 -8.98 -9.78 -4.88
CA ALA A 58 -7.74 -10.32 -5.40
C ALA A 58 -7.04 -11.23 -4.37
N LEU A 59 -6.09 -12.03 -4.86
CA LEU A 59 -5.19 -12.87 -4.06
C LEU A 59 -3.76 -12.35 -4.16
N ILE A 60 -3.07 -12.18 -3.03
CA ILE A 60 -1.63 -11.88 -3.02
C ILE A 60 -0.86 -13.12 -3.51
N LYS A 61 -0.04 -12.97 -4.56
CA LYS A 61 0.74 -14.07 -5.16
C LYS A 61 2.24 -13.89 -5.00
N HIS A 62 2.76 -12.71 -5.34
CA HIS A 62 4.18 -12.48 -5.54
C HIS A 62 4.67 -11.23 -4.81
N LEU A 63 5.94 -11.21 -4.44
CA LEU A 63 6.69 -10.02 -4.06
C LEU A 63 7.96 -9.99 -4.90
N ARG A 64 8.16 -8.94 -5.70
CA ARG A 64 9.37 -8.77 -6.52
C ARG A 64 10.43 -7.91 -5.81
N ARG A 65 11.68 -7.97 -6.28
CA ARG A 65 12.72 -6.97 -5.98
C ARG A 65 12.18 -5.57 -6.30
N GLY A 66 12.56 -4.55 -5.52
CA GLY A 66 11.91 -3.23 -5.56
C GLY A 66 10.53 -3.18 -4.88
N HIS A 67 10.14 -4.24 -4.18
CA HIS A 67 8.94 -4.31 -3.33
C HIS A 67 7.61 -4.13 -4.06
N HIS A 68 7.55 -4.51 -5.33
CA HIS A 68 6.31 -4.54 -6.09
C HIS A 68 5.49 -5.78 -5.67
N LEU A 69 4.29 -5.58 -5.12
CA LEU A 69 3.41 -6.68 -4.75
C LEU A 69 2.57 -7.11 -5.94
N GLY A 70 2.67 -8.39 -6.32
CA GLY A 70 1.88 -9.01 -7.37
C GLY A 70 0.62 -9.66 -6.82
N VAL A 71 -0.55 -9.22 -7.28
CA VAL A 71 -1.86 -9.81 -6.94
C VAL A 71 -2.57 -10.33 -8.20
N GLN A 72 -3.39 -11.36 -8.03
CA GLN A 72 -4.28 -11.89 -9.07
C GLN A 72 -5.72 -11.48 -8.75
N PHE A 73 -6.37 -10.68 -9.60
CA PHE A 73 -7.79 -10.34 -9.44
C PHE A 73 -8.67 -11.57 -9.62
N SER A 74 -9.77 -11.66 -8.86
CA SER A 74 -10.76 -12.72 -9.03
C SER A 74 -11.35 -12.70 -10.45
N GLY A 75 -11.35 -13.85 -11.12
CA GLY A 75 -11.76 -14.00 -12.53
C GLY A 75 -10.66 -13.76 -13.56
N GLN A 76 -9.47 -13.30 -13.17
CA GLN A 76 -8.33 -13.09 -14.08
C GLN A 76 -7.22 -14.13 -13.89
N GLN A 77 -6.55 -14.53 -14.96
CA GLN A 77 -5.36 -15.39 -14.90
C GLN A 77 -4.06 -14.59 -14.67
N GLY A 78 -4.04 -13.31 -15.05
CA GLY A 78 -2.86 -12.44 -14.93
C GLY A 78 -2.56 -11.97 -13.51
N VAL A 79 -1.30 -11.59 -13.27
CA VAL A 79 -0.85 -10.96 -12.02
C VAL A 79 -0.52 -9.49 -12.25
N THR A 80 -1.26 -8.59 -11.61
CA THR A 80 -1.02 -7.15 -11.60
C THR A 80 -0.03 -6.79 -10.50
N TYR A 81 0.95 -5.91 -10.79
CA TYR A 81 2.00 -5.54 -9.84
C TYR A 81 1.85 -4.08 -9.37
N PHE A 82 1.71 -3.88 -8.07
CA PHE A 82 1.61 -2.56 -7.44
C PHE A 82 2.99 -2.07 -7.01
N ARG A 83 3.49 -1.00 -7.64
CA ARG A 83 4.73 -0.31 -7.26
C ARG A 83 4.54 0.38 -5.90
N GLY A 84 5.54 0.25 -5.01
CA GLY A 84 5.46 0.82 -3.65
C GLY A 84 4.33 0.25 -2.79
N GLY A 85 3.82 -0.95 -3.12
CA GLY A 85 2.52 -1.46 -2.66
C GLY A 85 2.31 -1.62 -1.15
N PHE A 86 3.34 -1.41 -0.31
CA PHE A 86 3.25 -1.41 1.15
C PHE A 86 3.02 -0.02 1.78
N TRP A 87 3.35 1.07 1.07
CA TRP A 87 3.51 2.39 1.71
C TRP A 87 2.71 3.50 1.02
N GLY A 88 1.73 3.14 0.19
CA GLY A 88 0.85 4.11 -0.48
C GLY A 88 -0.31 4.58 0.39
N ASP A 89 -0.54 5.89 0.41
CA ASP A 89 -1.75 6.55 0.93
C ASP A 89 -2.40 7.35 -0.23
N PRO A 90 -3.69 7.15 -0.57
CA PRO A 90 -4.62 6.15 -0.04
C PRO A 90 -4.16 4.71 -0.30
N PRO A 91 -4.48 3.75 0.60
CA PRO A 91 -4.03 2.37 0.49
C PRO A 91 -4.47 1.72 -0.82
N LEU A 92 -3.50 1.13 -1.53
CA LEU A 92 -3.74 0.42 -2.80
C LEU A 92 -4.33 -0.99 -2.60
N LEU A 93 -4.26 -1.49 -1.37
CA LEU A 93 -4.68 -2.83 -0.95
C LEU A 93 -5.34 -2.74 0.43
N VAL A 94 -6.43 -3.46 0.64
CA VAL A 94 -7.13 -3.59 1.93
C VAL A 94 -7.50 -5.05 2.18
N LEU A 95 -7.70 -5.44 3.44
CA LEU A 95 -8.13 -6.82 3.75
C LEU A 95 -9.58 -7.05 3.30
N ASP A 96 -9.85 -8.19 2.66
CA ASP A 96 -11.22 -8.62 2.35
C ASP A 96 -11.84 -9.40 3.53
N SER A 97 -11.83 -8.77 4.70
CA SER A 97 -12.45 -9.26 5.95
C SER A 97 -13.49 -8.28 6.48
N THR A 98 -14.66 -8.79 6.89
CA THR A 98 -15.74 -7.99 7.49
C THR A 98 -15.25 -7.41 8.82
N PRO A 99 -15.26 -6.07 9.02
CA PRO A 99 -14.71 -5.43 10.21
C PRO A 99 -15.48 -5.79 11.49
N PRO A 100 -14.80 -5.91 12.65
CA PRO A 100 -15.48 -5.96 13.95
C PRO A 100 -16.18 -4.63 14.22
N ALA A 101 -17.35 -4.66 14.87
CA ALA A 101 -18.17 -3.46 15.05
C ALA A 101 -17.45 -2.34 15.84
N SER A 102 -16.55 -2.70 16.76
CA SER A 102 -15.69 -1.79 17.52
C SER A 102 -14.67 -1.01 16.67
N SER A 103 -14.39 -1.45 15.44
CA SER A 103 -13.50 -0.74 14.50
C SER A 103 -14.24 0.26 13.59
N LEU A 104 -15.57 0.40 13.74
CA LEU A 104 -16.40 1.27 12.92
C LEU A 104 -17.06 2.36 13.76
N SER A 105 -16.42 3.52 13.80
CA SER A 105 -16.97 4.78 14.33
C SER A 105 -17.30 5.77 13.21
N VAL A 106 -18.07 6.82 13.52
CA VAL A 106 -18.17 8.00 12.63
C VAL A 106 -16.77 8.57 12.38
N GLY A 107 -16.47 8.90 11.13
CA GLY A 107 -15.13 9.27 10.67
C GLY A 107 -14.25 8.10 10.20
N THR A 108 -14.65 6.84 10.43
CA THR A 108 -13.86 5.69 9.96
C THR A 108 -13.83 5.60 8.43
N PRO A 109 -12.65 5.53 7.80
CA PRO A 109 -12.53 5.36 6.36
C PRO A 109 -12.73 3.87 5.99
N VAL A 110 -13.56 3.61 4.98
CA VAL A 110 -14.01 2.27 4.58
C VAL A 110 -14.07 2.09 3.06
N CYS A 111 -13.90 0.86 2.61
CA CYS A 111 -14.36 0.40 1.31
C CYS A 111 -15.74 -0.22 1.50
N ALA A 112 -16.77 0.28 0.80
CA ALA A 112 -18.14 -0.19 0.92
C ALA A 112 -18.69 -0.68 -0.43
N ARG A 113 -19.25 -1.89 -0.45
CA ARG A 113 -19.99 -2.45 -1.58
C ARG A 113 -21.46 -2.07 -1.45
N LEU A 114 -22.05 -1.59 -2.55
CA LEU A 114 -23.45 -1.12 -2.57
C LEU A 114 -24.44 -2.26 -2.82
N ASP A 115 -24.18 -3.08 -3.84
CA ASP A 115 -25.03 -4.21 -4.20
C ASP A 115 -24.39 -5.54 -3.76
N PRO A 116 -25.10 -6.43 -3.03
CA PRO A 116 -24.65 -7.79 -2.73
C PRO A 116 -24.30 -8.66 -3.96
N ALA A 117 -24.81 -8.34 -5.16
CA ALA A 117 -24.49 -8.99 -6.42
C ALA A 117 -23.24 -8.39 -7.13
N GLU A 118 -22.87 -7.14 -6.84
CA GLU A 118 -21.59 -6.59 -7.31
C GLU A 118 -20.39 -7.29 -6.64
N THR A 119 -19.21 -7.20 -7.24
CA THR A 119 -17.93 -7.57 -6.58
C THR A 119 -17.08 -6.36 -6.21
N LEU A 120 -17.49 -5.14 -6.57
CA LEU A 120 -16.73 -3.92 -6.42
C LEU A 120 -17.08 -3.19 -5.11
N TYR A 121 -16.08 -2.52 -4.54
CA TYR A 121 -16.21 -1.68 -3.35
C TYR A 121 -15.75 -0.26 -3.67
N ARG A 122 -16.46 0.73 -3.16
CA ARG A 122 -16.21 2.17 -3.35
C ARG A 122 -15.61 2.76 -2.07
N PRO A 123 -14.56 3.60 -2.13
CA PRO A 123 -14.02 4.25 -0.95
C PRO A 123 -14.95 5.34 -0.42
N GLY A 124 -15.06 5.45 0.90
CA GLY A 124 -15.86 6.46 1.59
C GLY A 124 -15.61 6.50 3.09
N THR A 125 -16.41 7.28 3.80
CA THR A 125 -16.30 7.49 5.24
C THR A 125 -17.64 7.20 5.92
N VAL A 126 -17.62 6.50 7.06
CA VAL A 126 -18.79 6.35 7.93
C VAL A 126 -19.19 7.72 8.47
N VAL A 127 -20.42 8.16 8.21
CA VAL A 127 -20.98 9.43 8.72
C VAL A 127 -22.09 9.26 9.74
N GLU A 128 -22.71 8.09 9.79
CA GLU A 128 -23.82 7.77 10.70
C GLU A 128 -23.84 6.27 10.99
N ILE A 129 -24.36 5.86 12.15
CA ILE A 129 -24.46 4.46 12.56
C ILE A 129 -25.84 4.22 13.18
N SER A 130 -26.60 3.29 12.61
CA SER A 130 -27.83 2.78 13.21
C SER A 130 -27.54 1.44 13.88
N SER A 131 -28.09 1.24 15.08
CA SER A 131 -27.96 -0.01 15.85
C SER A 131 -29.10 -1.00 15.61
N LYS A 132 -30.17 -0.60 14.91
CA LYS A 132 -31.41 -1.37 14.77
C LYS A 132 -32.00 -1.24 13.34
N PRO A 133 -31.65 -2.13 12.39
CA PRO A 133 -30.55 -3.12 12.45
C PRO A 133 -29.16 -2.48 12.27
N PRO A 134 -28.06 -3.13 12.71
CA PRO A 134 -26.69 -2.62 12.58
C PRO A 134 -26.29 -2.23 11.14
N SER A 135 -26.36 -0.94 10.86
CA SER A 135 -26.20 -0.33 9.54
C SER A 135 -25.33 0.92 9.63
N TYR A 136 -24.55 1.20 8.58
CA TYR A 136 -23.60 2.31 8.56
C TYR A 136 -23.88 3.18 7.34
N ARG A 137 -24.03 4.49 7.54
CA ARG A 137 -24.26 5.43 6.45
C ARG A 137 -22.91 5.91 5.93
N ILE A 138 -22.65 5.68 4.66
CA ILE A 138 -21.36 5.94 4.03
C ILE A 138 -21.47 7.16 3.12
N ARG A 139 -20.68 8.20 3.39
CA ARG A 139 -20.44 9.30 2.45
C ARG A 139 -19.25 8.91 1.59
N PHE A 140 -19.52 8.62 0.31
CA PHE A 140 -18.49 8.30 -0.67
C PHE A 140 -17.68 9.54 -1.05
N ALA A 141 -16.42 9.35 -1.44
CA ALA A 141 -15.54 10.44 -1.84
C ALA A 141 -16.03 11.11 -3.14
N PRO A 142 -16.19 12.45 -3.18
CA PRO A 142 -16.42 13.22 -4.42
C PRO A 142 -15.10 13.43 -5.20
N PRO A 143 -15.10 14.11 -6.37
CA PRO A 143 -16.24 14.56 -7.21
C PRO A 143 -16.21 13.92 -8.62
N PRO A 144 -17.16 14.22 -9.55
CA PRO A 144 -18.31 15.11 -9.41
C PRO A 144 -19.49 14.47 -8.66
N ASN A 145 -19.85 13.24 -9.00
CA ASN A 145 -21.15 12.65 -8.65
C ASN A 145 -21.13 11.88 -7.32
N SER A 146 -20.75 12.53 -6.22
CA SER A 146 -21.01 12.00 -4.88
C SER A 146 -22.50 12.13 -4.56
N GLY A 147 -23.27 11.07 -4.82
CA GLY A 147 -24.67 10.97 -4.44
C GLY A 147 -24.89 11.03 -2.90
N PRO A 148 -26.15 11.06 -2.45
CA PRO A 148 -26.48 11.14 -1.03
C PRO A 148 -25.86 9.98 -0.23
N PRO A 149 -25.41 10.18 1.02
CA PRO A 149 -24.81 9.11 1.82
C PRO A 149 -25.76 7.92 2.03
N LEU A 150 -25.32 6.74 1.58
CA LEU A 150 -26.14 5.52 1.51
C LEU A 150 -25.92 4.62 2.73
N TRP A 151 -26.96 3.92 3.16
CA TRP A 151 -26.88 2.91 4.22
C TRP A 151 -26.34 1.59 3.67
N VAL A 152 -25.34 1.02 4.35
CA VAL A 152 -24.67 -0.23 3.99
C VAL A 152 -24.60 -1.14 5.23
N PRO A 153 -24.95 -2.44 5.13
CA PRO A 153 -24.80 -3.39 6.23
C PRO A 153 -23.33 -3.71 6.49
N ARG A 154 -22.97 -4.08 7.73
CA ARG A 154 -21.55 -4.35 8.12
C ARG A 154 -20.82 -5.32 7.19
N SER A 155 -21.52 -6.34 6.67
CA SER A 155 -20.99 -7.33 5.73
C SER A 155 -20.52 -6.76 4.39
N GLY A 156 -21.07 -5.61 3.98
CA GLY A 156 -20.67 -4.86 2.78
C GLY A 156 -19.48 -3.92 2.99
N LEU A 157 -18.92 -3.83 4.21
CA LEU A 157 -17.81 -2.93 4.55
C LEU A 157 -16.48 -3.69 4.68
N ARG A 158 -15.39 -3.00 4.36
CA ARG A 158 -13.99 -3.31 4.73
C ARG A 158 -13.34 -2.04 5.24
N LEU A 159 -12.35 -2.14 6.14
CA LEU A 159 -11.58 -0.96 6.54
C LEU A 159 -10.73 -0.46 5.37
N LEU A 160 -10.70 0.85 5.11
CA LEU A 160 -9.77 1.45 4.15
C LEU A 160 -8.39 1.60 4.82
N ARG A 161 -7.77 0.46 5.12
CA ARG A 161 -6.46 0.35 5.79
C ARG A 161 -5.63 -0.77 5.20
N SER A 162 -4.32 -0.57 5.21
CA SER A 162 -3.31 -1.51 4.74
C SER A 162 -3.31 -2.85 5.51
N PRO A 163 -3.25 -4.02 4.85
CA PRO A 163 -3.18 -5.37 5.46
C PRO A 163 -2.00 -5.67 6.41
N TRP A 164 -1.11 -4.71 6.64
CA TRP A 164 0.10 -4.80 7.46
C TRP A 164 0.18 -3.68 8.50
N ASP A 165 -0.89 -2.89 8.68
CA ASP A 165 -1.08 -2.03 9.85
C ASP A 165 -1.01 -2.91 11.13
N PRO A 166 -0.04 -2.69 12.04
CA PRO A 166 0.08 -3.49 13.26
C PRO A 166 -1.16 -3.50 14.14
N GLN A 167 -2.06 -2.51 14.01
CA GLN A 167 -3.31 -2.44 14.75
C GLN A 167 -4.38 -3.44 14.28
N ASN A 168 -4.17 -4.14 13.16
CA ASN A 168 -5.14 -5.09 12.61
C ASN A 168 -4.45 -6.34 12.03
N PRO A 169 -4.00 -7.28 12.89
CA PRO A 169 -3.44 -8.55 12.44
C PRO A 169 -4.48 -9.37 11.65
N PRO A 170 -4.07 -10.10 10.59
CA PRO A 170 -4.90 -11.07 9.88
C PRO A 170 -5.19 -12.33 10.70
#